data_AF-A0A2E5P8Q1-F1
#
_entry.id   AF-A0A2E5P8Q1-F1
#
_cell.length_a   1.000
_cell.length_b   1.000
_cell.length_c   1.000
_cell.angle_alpha   90.00
_cell.angle_beta   90.00
_cell.angle_gamma   90.00
#
_symmetry.space_group_name_H-M   'P 1'
#
loop_
_entity.id
_entity.type
_entity.pdbx_description
1 polymer ?
#
loop_
_entity_poly.entity_id
_entity_poly.type
_entity_poly.pdbx_seq_one_letter_code
_entity_poly.pdbx_strand_id
1 'polypeptide(L)'
;MTKFTDILKFAAVRVGGAAELKKLLPESKSAKSLKTLADDRYLSLMMLWVFSSGLKHSMVAGKWPDFEEIFFAFDLKRVAAIPDETLEALLKEARHPPLG
;
A
#
# COMPACT_ATOMS: atom_id res chain seq x y z
N MET A 1 12.67 -16.50 -15.22
CA MET A 1 12.41 -15.14 -14.69
C MET A 1 13.09 -14.12 -15.58
N THR A 2 12.37 -13.10 -16.05
CA THR A 2 12.96 -11.97 -16.80
C THR A 2 13.90 -11.17 -15.90
N LYS A 3 15.07 -10.76 -16.38
CA LYS A 3 16.00 -9.96 -15.56
C LYS A 3 15.48 -8.54 -15.43
N PHE A 4 15.74 -7.90 -14.28
CA PHE A 4 15.38 -6.50 -14.05
C PHE A 4 15.93 -5.57 -15.14
N THR A 5 17.13 -5.84 -15.63
CA THR A 5 17.76 -5.09 -16.73
C THR A 5 16.93 -5.10 -18.00
N ASP A 6 16.26 -6.21 -18.30
CA ASP A 6 15.44 -6.35 -19.50
C ASP A 6 14.11 -5.61 -19.31
N ILE A 7 13.51 -5.72 -18.12
CA ILE A 7 12.31 -4.94 -17.72
C ILE A 7 12.57 -3.44 -17.84
N LEU A 8 13.71 -2.97 -17.34
CA LEU A 8 14.09 -1.56 -17.40
C LEU A 8 14.26 -1.06 -18.83
N LYS A 9 14.88 -1.87 -19.71
CA LYS A 9 15.02 -1.55 -21.15
C LYS A 9 13.66 -1.45 -21.83
N PHE A 10 12.76 -2.41 -21.61
CA PHE A 10 11.42 -2.38 -22.19
C PHE A 10 10.62 -1.18 -21.71
N ALA A 11 10.69 -0.86 -20.41
CA ALA A 11 10.04 0.32 -19.86
C ALA A 11 10.56 1.60 -20.50
N ALA A 12 11.88 1.73 -20.68
CA ALA A 12 12.50 2.89 -21.32
C ALA A 12 12.03 3.06 -22.77
N VAL A 13 12.02 1.98 -23.57
CA VAL A 13 11.51 2.03 -24.95
C VAL A 13 10.04 2.48 -24.99
N ARG A 14 9.21 1.95 -24.09
CA ARG A 14 7.77 2.24 -24.06
C ARG A 14 7.44 3.71 -23.81
N VAL A 15 8.28 4.43 -23.06
CA VAL A 15 8.02 5.81 -22.62
C VAL A 15 8.86 6.85 -23.36
N GLY A 16 9.58 6.47 -24.42
CA GLY A 16 10.36 7.41 -25.25
C GLY A 16 11.83 7.56 -24.86
N GLY A 17 12.37 6.62 -24.07
CA GLY A 17 13.79 6.53 -23.72
C GLY A 17 14.08 6.60 -22.22
N ALA A 18 15.36 6.44 -21.85
CA ALA A 18 15.78 6.42 -20.46
C ALA A 18 15.57 7.76 -19.73
N ALA A 19 15.70 8.88 -20.44
CA ALA A 19 15.49 10.21 -19.88
C ALA A 19 14.02 10.43 -19.48
N GLU A 20 13.07 10.07 -20.35
CA GLU A 20 11.64 10.18 -20.05
C GLU A 20 11.22 9.19 -18.96
N LEU A 21 11.76 7.96 -18.98
CA LEU A 21 11.54 7.00 -17.89
C LEU A 21 11.98 7.57 -16.54
N LYS A 22 13.15 8.22 -16.48
CA LYS A 22 13.67 8.80 -15.25
C LYS A 22 12.75 9.88 -14.67
N LYS A 23 12.04 10.65 -15.51
CA LYS A 23 11.05 11.65 -15.06
C LYS A 23 9.79 11.03 -14.46
N LEU A 24 9.44 9.82 -14.89
CA LEU A 24 8.27 9.08 -14.40
C LEU A 24 8.54 8.29 -13.12
N LEU A 25 9.80 7.94 -12.88
CA LEU A 25 10.19 7.21 -11.67
C LEU A 25 10.11 8.14 -10.45
N PRO A 26 9.47 7.70 -9.34
CA PRO A 26 9.48 8.47 -8.11
C PRO A 26 10.88 8.51 -7.51
N GLU A 27 11.17 9.58 -6.75
CA GLU A 27 12.41 9.64 -5.98
C GLU A 27 12.39 8.60 -4.85
N SER A 28 13.47 7.82 -4.76
CA SER A 28 13.65 6.87 -3.68
C SER A 28 14.00 7.62 -2.40
N LYS A 29 13.30 7.30 -1.31
CA LYS A 29 13.65 7.83 0.02
C LYS A 29 15.04 7.32 0.43
N SER A 30 15.83 8.20 1.05
CA SER A 30 17.14 7.81 1.59
C SER A 30 17.00 6.78 2.71
N ALA A 31 18.01 5.93 2.89
CA ALA A 31 18.03 4.94 3.97
C ALA A 31 17.83 5.59 5.37
N LYS A 32 18.35 6.81 5.57
CA LYS A 32 18.14 7.58 6.81
C LYS A 32 16.67 7.95 7.00
N SER A 33 15.99 8.43 5.95
CA SER A 33 14.57 8.79 6.00
C SER A 33 13.68 7.56 6.22
N LEU A 34 14.05 6.41 5.66
CA LEU A 34 13.33 5.16 5.90
C LEU A 34 13.44 4.72 7.35
N LYS A 35 14.64 4.81 7.96
CA LYS A 35 14.84 4.45 9.37
C LYS A 35 14.12 5.36 10.38
N THR A 36 13.69 6.55 9.97
CA THR A 36 12.92 7.46 10.83
C THR A 36 11.41 7.20 10.79
N LEU A 37 10.93 6.37 9.88
CA LEU A 37 9.52 5.97 9.84
C LEU A 37 9.25 4.97 10.96
N ALA A 38 8.11 5.15 11.64
CA ALA A 38 7.63 4.20 12.63
C ALA A 38 7.07 2.93 11.97
N ASP A 39 7.09 1.82 12.71
CA ASP A 39 6.74 0.48 12.22
C ASP A 39 5.28 0.39 11.71
N ASP A 40 4.37 1.14 12.32
CA ASP A 40 2.96 1.24 11.95
C ASP A 40 2.77 1.77 10.52
N ARG A 41 3.63 2.69 10.06
CA ARG A 41 3.59 3.22 8.68
C ARG A 41 3.98 2.16 7.66
N TYR A 42 4.93 1.28 8.00
CA TYR A 42 5.27 0.14 7.16
C TYR A 42 4.15 -0.89 7.14
N LEU A 43 3.55 -1.19 8.30
CA LEU A 43 2.43 -2.11 8.39
C LEU A 43 1.24 -1.62 7.57
N SER A 44 0.83 -0.36 7.74
CA SER A 44 -0.22 0.29 6.95
C SER A 44 0.06 0.18 5.45
N LEU A 45 1.28 0.50 5.00
CA LEU A 45 1.63 0.40 3.58
C LEU A 45 1.58 -1.05 3.08
N MET A 46 2.10 -2.02 3.82
CA MET A 46 2.03 -3.43 3.44
C MET A 46 0.58 -3.90 3.31
N MET A 47 -0.27 -3.52 4.26
CA MET A 47 -1.69 -3.86 4.23
C MET A 47 -2.38 -3.24 3.02
N LEU A 48 -2.07 -2.00 2.62
CA LEU A 48 -2.65 -1.40 1.41
C LEU A 48 -2.46 -2.29 0.17
N TRP A 49 -1.26 -2.86 0.01
CA TRP A 49 -0.99 -3.77 -1.10
C TRP A 49 -1.70 -5.11 -0.97
N VAL A 50 -1.79 -5.67 0.24
CA VAL A 50 -2.54 -6.91 0.51
C VAL A 50 -4.03 -6.72 0.19
N PHE A 51 -4.64 -5.65 0.70
CA PHE A 51 -6.05 -5.32 0.46
C PHE A 51 -6.32 -4.90 -1.00
N SER A 52 -5.31 -4.42 -1.72
CA SER A 52 -5.43 -4.11 -3.17
C SER A 52 -5.37 -5.36 -4.06
N SER A 53 -5.08 -6.54 -3.51
CA SER A 53 -5.04 -7.78 -4.29
C SER A 53 -6.43 -8.10 -4.88
N GLY A 54 -6.51 -8.21 -6.21
CA GLY A 54 -7.77 -8.44 -6.93
C GLY A 54 -8.63 -7.19 -7.16
N LEU A 55 -8.14 -6.00 -6.77
CA LEU A 55 -8.87 -4.73 -6.87
C LEU A 55 -8.01 -3.64 -7.52
N LYS A 56 -8.66 -2.56 -7.96
CA LYS A 56 -7.94 -1.39 -8.44
C LYS A 56 -7.28 -0.69 -7.26
N HIS A 57 -5.94 -0.65 -7.22
CA HIS A 57 -5.18 0.02 -6.15
C HIS A 57 -5.67 1.44 -5.84
N SER A 58 -6.05 2.24 -6.85
CA SER A 58 -6.55 3.60 -6.62
C SER A 58 -7.87 3.65 -5.85
N MET A 59 -8.70 2.60 -5.93
CA MET A 59 -9.95 2.50 -5.18
C MET A 59 -9.67 2.26 -3.70
N VAL A 60 -8.79 1.30 -3.40
CA VAL A 60 -8.39 0.98 -2.02
C VAL A 60 -7.64 2.16 -1.40
N ALA A 61 -6.69 2.76 -2.15
CA ALA A 61 -5.95 3.94 -1.72
C ALA A 61 -6.88 5.14 -1.41
N GLY A 62 -7.95 5.32 -2.17
CA GLY A 62 -8.93 6.39 -1.93
C GLY A 62 -9.72 6.24 -0.62
N LYS A 63 -9.93 5.00 -0.16
CA LYS A 63 -10.60 4.68 1.11
C LYS A 63 -9.60 4.47 2.27
N TRP A 64 -8.29 4.50 2.00
CA TRP A 64 -7.28 4.11 2.98
C TRP A 64 -7.32 4.87 4.31
N PRO A 65 -7.64 6.18 4.36
CA PRO A 65 -7.77 6.89 5.64
C PRO A 65 -8.80 6.25 6.58
N ASP A 66 -9.91 5.76 6.04
CA ASP A 66 -10.95 5.07 6.82
C ASP A 66 -10.44 3.75 7.39
N PHE A 67 -9.67 2.99 6.58
CA PHE A 67 -9.04 1.75 7.04
C PHE A 67 -8.01 2.05 8.13
N GLU A 68 -7.20 3.09 7.97
CA GLU A 68 -6.26 3.50 9.02
C GLU A 68 -7.01 3.87 10.31
N GLU A 69 -8.15 4.54 10.25
CA GLU A 69 -8.95 4.84 11.46
C GLU A 69 -9.44 3.56 12.16
N ILE A 70 -10.06 2.65 11.40
CA ILE A 70 -10.61 1.38 11.91
C ILE A 70 -9.52 0.52 12.56
N PHE A 71 -8.35 0.44 11.93
CA PHE A 71 -7.23 -0.36 12.41
C PHE A 71 -6.31 0.42 13.35
N PHE A 72 -6.80 1.48 14.00
CA PHE A 72 -6.07 2.28 14.99
C PHE A 72 -4.71 2.78 14.50
N ALA A 73 -4.70 3.33 13.29
CA ALA A 73 -3.52 3.75 12.54
C ALA A 73 -2.48 2.62 12.37
N PHE A 74 -2.93 1.36 12.37
CA PHE A 74 -2.10 0.16 12.36
C PHE A 74 -1.11 0.08 13.55
N ASP A 75 -1.50 0.60 14.72
CA ASP A 75 -0.79 0.31 15.97
C ASP A 75 -0.77 -1.20 16.21
N LEU A 76 0.43 -1.79 16.15
CA LEU A 76 0.64 -3.23 16.25
C LEU A 76 -0.04 -3.86 17.47
N LYS A 77 0.00 -3.19 18.62
CA LYS A 77 -0.54 -3.74 19.88
C LYS A 77 -2.06 -3.71 19.87
N ARG A 78 -2.65 -2.62 19.38
CA ARG A 78 -4.12 -2.48 19.29
C ARG A 78 -4.69 -3.42 18.25
N VAL A 79 -4.06 -3.51 17.07
CA VAL A 79 -4.49 -4.41 15.99
C VAL A 79 -4.44 -5.87 16.46
N ALA A 80 -3.35 -6.29 17.12
CA ALA A 80 -3.22 -7.64 17.67
C ALA A 80 -4.21 -7.95 18.79
N ALA A 81 -4.80 -6.92 19.41
CA ALA A 81 -5.79 -7.04 20.48
C ALA A 81 -7.24 -6.91 20.00
N ILE A 82 -7.48 -6.77 18.68
CA ILE A 82 -8.84 -6.75 18.12
C ILE A 82 -9.47 -8.14 18.32
N PRO A 83 -10.61 -8.26 19.02
CA PRO A 83 -11.32 -9.53 19.14
C PRO A 83 -11.90 -9.96 17.79
N ASP A 84 -11.97 -11.27 17.56
CA ASP A 84 -12.52 -11.84 16.32
C ASP A 84 -13.95 -11.35 16.04
N GLU A 85 -14.78 -11.20 17.08
CA GLU A 85 -16.15 -10.69 16.93
C GLU A 85 -16.20 -9.24 16.44
N THR A 86 -15.22 -8.43 16.84
CA THR A 86 -15.09 -7.04 16.38
C THR A 86 -14.65 -7.01 14.93
N LEU A 87 -13.70 -7.87 14.54
CA LEU A 87 -13.27 -8.00 13.15
C LEU A 87 -14.42 -8.44 12.24
N GLU A 88 -15.22 -9.41 12.69
CA GLU A 88 -16.42 -9.89 12.00
C GLU A 88 -17.50 -8.81 11.85
N ALA A 89 -17.64 -7.92 12.84
CA ALA A 89 -18.56 -6.79 12.78
C ALA A 89 -18.07 -5.73 11.78
N LEU A 90 -16.75 -5.45 11.76
CA LEU A 90 -16.13 -4.51 10.81
C LEU A 90 -16.30 -4.94 9.36
N LEU A 91 -16.25 -6.25 9.08
CA LEU A 91 -16.53 -6.81 7.74
C LEU A 91 -17.99 -6.58 7.28
N LYS A 92 -18.91 -6.35 8.22
CA LYS A 92 -20.36 -6.21 7.97
C LYS A 92 -20.84 -4.76 8.08
N GLU A 93 -19.97 -3.81 8.47
CA GLU A 93 -20.36 -2.44 8.72
C GLU A 93 -20.61 -1.65 7.42
N ALA A 94 -21.86 -1.23 7.21
CA ALA A 94 -22.32 -0.56 5.98
C ALA A 94 -21.70 0.82 5.72
N ARG A 95 -21.09 1.46 6.74
CA ARG A 95 -20.38 2.74 6.57
C ARG A 95 -19.15 2.57 5.67
N HIS A 96 -18.58 1.37 5.60
CA HIS A 96 -17.43 1.03 4.77
C HIS A 96 -17.83 -0.15 3.87
N PRO A 97 -18.54 0.09 2.75
CA PRO A 97 -18.98 -1.00 1.87
C PRO A 97 -17.78 -1.83 1.44
N PRO A 98 -17.97 -3.17 1.31
CA PRO A 98 -16.90 -4.10 0.98
C PRO A 98 -16.12 -3.60 -0.22
N LEU A 99 -14.82 -3.92 -0.22
CA LEU A 99 -13.96 -3.65 -1.36
C LEU A 99 -14.35 -4.63 -2.48
N GLY A 100 -15.46 -4.36 -3.18
CA GLY A 100 -16.04 -5.24 -4.20
C GLY A 100 -17.54 -5.43 -4.04
#